data_AF-A0AAW9X933-F1
#
_entry.id   AF-A0AAW9X933-F1
#
_cell.length_a   1.000
_cell.length_b   1.000
_cell.length_c   1.000
_cell.angle_alpha   90.00
_cell.angle_beta   90.00
_cell.angle_gamma   90.00
#
_symmetry.space_group_name_H-M   'P 1'
#
loop_
_entity.id
_entity.type
_entity.pdbx_description
1 polymer ?
#
loop_
_entity_poly.entity_id
_entity_poly.type
_entity_poly.pdbx_seq_one_letter_code
_entity_poly.pdbx_strand_id
1 'polypeptide(L)' 'LDETFGLIDTAEKSAQVLVKVYSMGGMKQTISREELIALGKRFGVTPLASALAL' A
#
# COMPACT_ATOMS: atom_id res chain seq x y z
N LEU A 1 6.63 14.79 14.48
CA LEU A 1 6.51 13.65 15.42
C LEU A 1 5.15 12.98 15.26
N ASP A 2 4.05 13.75 15.34
CA ASP A 2 2.67 13.23 15.26
C ASP A 2 2.35 12.53 13.92
N GLU A 3 2.72 13.14 12.78
CA GLU A 3 2.54 12.52 11.46
C GLU A 3 3.33 11.22 11.28
N THR A 4 4.52 11.11 11.87
CA THR A 4 5.34 9.90 11.80
C THR A 4 4.67 8.73 12.53
N PHE A 5 4.04 8.97 13.68
CA PHE A 5 3.25 7.94 14.37
C PHE A 5 2.02 7.53 13.58
N GLY A 6 1.35 8.49 12.92
CA GLY A 6 0.22 8.19 12.03
C GLY A 6 0.60 7.32 10.83
N LEU A 7 1.78 7.55 10.24
CA LEU A 7 2.31 6.72 9.15
C LEU A 7 2.67 5.31 9.62
N ILE A 8 3.23 5.17 10.82
CA ILE A 8 3.54 3.85 11.41
C ILE A 8 2.25 3.06 11.68
N ASP A 9 1.22 3.67 12.25
CA ASP A 9 -0.09 3.03 12.45
C ASP A 9 -0.73 2.59 11.13
N THR A 10 -0.60 3.41 10.08
CA THR A 10 -1.07 3.07 8.73
C THR A 10 -0.32 1.86 8.15
N ALA A 11 1.00 1.80 8.33
CA ALA A 11 1.82 0.68 7.90
C ALA A 11 1.49 -0.60 8.68
N GLU A 12 1.29 -0.50 10.00
CA GLU A 12 0.89 -1.60 10.87
C GLU A 12 -0.46 -2.19 10.42
N LYS A 13 -1.47 -1.35 10.24
CA LYS A 13 -2.80 -1.78 9.77
C LYS A 13 -2.74 -2.44 8.39
N SER A 14 -1.92 -1.90 7.49
CA SER A 14 -1.72 -2.49 6.16
C SER A 14 -1.08 -3.89 6.24
N ALA A 15 -0.11 -4.08 7.13
CA ALA A 15 0.51 -5.38 7.38
C ALA A 15 -0.49 -6.39 7.97
N GLN A 16 -1.36 -5.97 8.90
CA GLN A 16 -2.40 -6.84 9.46
C GLN A 16 -3.38 -7.33 8.37
N VAL A 17 -3.81 -6.44 7.47
CA VAL A 17 -4.64 -6.82 6.32
C VAL A 17 -3.93 -7.83 5.43
N LEU A 18 -2.65 -7.58 5.11
CA LEU A 18 -1.83 -8.46 4.28
C LEU A 18 -1.76 -9.87 4.86
N VAL A 19 -1.41 -10.00 6.15
CA VAL A 19 -1.34 -11.28 6.85
C VAL A 19 -2.68 -12.02 6.75
N LYS A 20 -3.80 -11.32 7.00
CA LYS A 20 -5.13 -11.93 6.93
C LYS A 20 -5.46 -12.43 5.52
N VAL A 21 -5.13 -11.67 4.47
CA VAL A 21 -5.33 -12.10 3.08
C VAL A 21 -4.54 -13.36 2.76
N TYR A 22 -3.27 -13.43 3.18
CA TYR A 22 -2.45 -14.62 2.97
C TYR A 22 -2.96 -15.83 3.76
N SER A 23 -3.40 -15.63 5.01
CA SER A 23 -4.03 -16.70 5.81
C SER A 23 -5.33 -17.23 5.19
N MET A 24 -6.03 -16.43 4.38
CA MET A 24 -7.28 -16.80 3.71
C MET A 24 -7.10 -17.36 2.28
N GLY A 25 -5.88 -17.78 1.92
CA GLY A 25 -5.61 -18.41 0.61
C GLY A 25 -5.03 -17.46 -0.44
N GLY A 26 -4.39 -16.37 0.00
CA GLY A 26 -3.61 -15.47 -0.82
C GLY A 26 -4.42 -14.38 -1.53
N MET A 27 -3.71 -13.43 -2.13
CA MET A 27 -4.32 -12.35 -2.91
C MET A 27 -5.03 -12.89 -4.16
N LYS A 28 -6.29 -12.50 -4.35
CA LYS A 28 -7.09 -12.82 -5.56
C LYS A 28 -7.16 -11.65 -6.54
N GLN A 29 -6.92 -10.44 -6.06
CA GLN A 29 -6.89 -9.21 -6.82
C GLN A 29 -5.82 -8.29 -6.23
N THR A 30 -5.14 -7.56 -7.09
CA THR A 30 -4.22 -6.49 -6.72
C THR A 30 -4.48 -5.28 -7.61
N ILE A 31 -4.07 -4.10 -7.14
CA ILE A 31 -4.10 -2.87 -7.91
C ILE A 31 -3.15 -2.97 -9.11
N SER A 32 -3.54 -2.41 -10.27
CA SER A 32 -2.67 -2.29 -11.42
C SER A 32 -1.60 -1.21 -11.20
N ARG A 33 -0.56 -1.21 -12.04
CA ARG A 33 0.47 -0.17 -12.03
C ARG A 33 -0.10 1.22 -12.31
N GLU A 34 -1.01 1.30 -13.28
CA GLU A 34 -1.67 2.54 -13.69
C GLU A 34 -2.56 3.09 -12.58
N GLU A 35 -3.29 2.20 -11.90
CA GLU A 35 -4.12 2.53 -10.74
C GLU A 35 -3.26 3.03 -9.56
N LEU A 36 -2.09 2.42 -9.31
CA LEU A 36 -1.14 2.90 -8.30
C LEU A 36 -0.57 4.28 -8.65
N ILE A 37 -0.24 4.54 -9.92
CA ILE A 37 0.20 5.86 -10.39
C ILE A 37 -0.92 6.89 -10.22
N ALA A 38 -2.16 6.53 -10.57
CA ALA A 38 -3.33 7.40 -10.42
C ALA A 38 -3.59 7.75 -8.95
N LEU A 39 -3.39 6.79 -8.03
CA LEU A 39 -3.48 7.02 -6.60
C LEU A 39 -2.43 8.03 -6.12
N GLY A 40 -1.17 7.88 -6.55
CA GLY A 40 -0.10 8.82 -6.22
C GLY A 40 -0.44 10.25 -6.66
N LYS A 41 -0.91 10.41 -7.91
CA LYS A 41 -1.39 11.71 -8.43
C LYS A 41 -2.51 12.31 -7.57
N ARG A 42 -3.49 11.49 -7.16
CA ARG A 42 -4.63 11.94 -6.34
C ARG A 42 -4.19 12.45 -4.97
N PHE A 43 -3.16 11.87 -4.38
CA PHE A 43 -2.63 12.27 -3.07
C PHE A 43 -1.43 13.23 -3.16
N GLY A 44 -1.01 13.64 -4.37
CA GLY A 44 0.15 14.52 -4.55
C GLY A 44 1.49 13.87 -4.18
N VAL A 45 1.59 12.54 -4.21
CA VAL A 45 2.79 11.77 -3.87
C VAL A 45 3.33 11.01 -5.06
N THR A 46 4.65 10.79 -5.08
CA THR A 46 5.31 9.96 -6.10
C THR A 46 5.50 8.55 -5.57
N PRO A 47 4.95 7.50 -6.23
CA PRO A 47 5.18 6.12 -5.82
C PRO A 47 6.67 5.76 -5.85
N LEU A 48 7.10 4.91 -4.92
CA LEU A 48 8.46 4.38 -4.92
C LEU A 48 8.73 3.60 -6.22
N ALA A 49 9.91 3.81 -6.82
CA ALA A 49 10.27 3.14 -8.08
C ALA A 49 10.21 1.61 -7.97
N SER A 50 10.59 1.06 -6.81
CA SER A 50 10.49 -0.38 -6.51
C SER A 50 9.05 -0.89 -6.50
N ALA A 51 8.09 -0.07 -6.05
CA ALA A 51 6.67 -0.45 -6.04
C ALA A 51 6.07 -0.50 -7.47
N LEU A 52 6.67 0.22 -8.41
CA LEU A 52 6.30 0.19 -9.83
C LEU A 52 7.04 -0.91 -10.61
N ALA A 53 7.98 -1.63 -9.99
CA ALA A 53 8.77 -2.67 -10.66
C ALA A 53 8.23 -4.09 -10.43
N LEU A 54 7.27 -4.28 -9.51
CA LEU A 54 6.45 -5.49 -9.39
C LEU A 54 5.53 -5.65 -10.61
#